data_AF-B1ZRQ2-F1
#
_entry.id   AF-B1ZRQ2-F1
#
_cell.length_a   1.000
_cell.length_b   1.000
_cell.length_c   1.000
_cell.angle_alpha   90.00
_cell.angle_beta   90.00
_cell.angle_gamma   90.00
#
_symmetry.space_group_name_H-M   'P 1'
#
loop_
_entity.id
_entity.type
_entity.pdbx_description
1 polymer ?
#
loop_
_entity_poly.entity_id
_entity_poly.type
_entity_poly.pdbx_seq_one_letter_code
_entity_poly.pdbx_strand_id
1 'polypeptide(L)'
;MKKVTGIILAGGSGNRFEADVPKQFCLLNGSMVIEHAVATFRTSGLFNKIIVALSPEWLDHPRAAIGDVNIAGGNTRNESTWNALQACDPDTDYVIIHDAARPFVTEQILKDCVDALRENDAVDVCIPADDTIVKVADGFVESIPDRSKLMRGQTPQGFRFGALHEAYQANLGRLTATDDVGIFLRSGGRCKVVQGSPFNLKITYPHDLFVAERILQYQPGNPNPQLNLRGKQILLLGATGGIGSVVHELLRTHGAVVTTPTRHEWDLASPTIPPAFLRPWDAVIHSAGVLSNASSAMDVDSLFAVNFRSVVSVTDLARRAMRGGAIVVVGSSSATKGRENIPLYAASKAAVNNFVEGIAPVLARECQVKINCINPGCVNTRMITTSRVTNKDPLDPTEVAELIVAYTQPLDTGQVVNLRKYVPVASRGGARLVRQVA
;
A
#
# COMPACT_ATOMS: atom_id res chain seq x y z
N MET A 1 -28.82 15.19 2.63
CA MET A 1 -27.37 14.98 2.93
C MET A 1 -26.70 16.34 2.85
N LYS A 2 -25.67 16.58 3.65
CA LYS A 2 -24.87 17.82 3.60
C LYS A 2 -24.04 17.84 2.31
N LYS A 3 -23.92 19.00 1.66
CA LYS A 3 -23.13 19.15 0.43
C LYS A 3 -21.66 19.39 0.77
N VAL A 4 -20.78 18.54 0.26
CA VAL A 4 -19.35 18.55 0.59
C VAL A 4 -18.53 18.85 -0.66
N THR A 5 -17.68 19.86 -0.57
CA THR A 5 -16.73 20.23 -1.64
C THR A 5 -15.31 19.85 -1.22
N GLY A 6 -14.63 19.07 -2.06
CA GLY A 6 -13.21 18.77 -1.90
C GLY A 6 -12.38 19.87 -2.55
N ILE A 7 -11.34 20.37 -1.87
CA ILE A 7 -10.40 21.35 -2.39
C ILE A 7 -9.01 20.74 -2.35
N ILE A 8 -8.35 20.65 -3.50
CA ILE A 8 -7.00 20.09 -3.61
C ILE A 8 -6.04 21.22 -4.01
N LEU A 9 -5.11 21.54 -3.12
CA LEU A 9 -4.12 22.59 -3.32
C LEU A 9 -2.91 22.04 -4.07
N ALA A 10 -2.72 22.52 -5.29
CA ALA A 10 -1.74 22.08 -6.27
C ALA A 10 -0.98 23.24 -6.93
N GLY A 11 -1.00 24.44 -6.32
CA GLY A 11 -0.34 25.64 -6.86
C GLY A 11 1.13 25.84 -6.47
N GLY A 12 1.68 24.96 -5.64
CA GLY A 12 3.07 25.08 -5.19
C GLY A 12 4.06 24.71 -6.30
N SER A 13 5.06 25.57 -6.53
CA SER A 13 6.17 25.33 -7.47
C SER A 13 7.11 24.21 -7.02
N GLY A 14 7.10 23.86 -5.72
CA GLY A 14 7.89 22.74 -5.21
C GLY A 14 9.40 22.99 -5.20
N ASN A 15 9.85 24.23 -4.96
CA ASN A 15 11.28 24.63 -5.03
C ASN A 15 12.30 23.71 -4.31
N ARG A 16 11.88 22.97 -3.28
CA ARG A 16 12.73 21.99 -2.54
C ARG A 16 12.88 20.62 -3.23
N PHE A 17 12.14 20.41 -4.32
CA PHE A 17 12.02 19.15 -5.03
C PHE A 17 12.89 19.10 -6.29
N GLU A 18 13.41 20.24 -6.76
CA GLU A 18 14.42 20.35 -7.84
C GLU A 18 14.09 19.50 -9.08
N ALA A 19 12.86 19.57 -9.58
CA ALA A 19 12.42 18.85 -10.78
C ALA A 19 11.91 19.81 -11.87
N ASP A 20 11.94 19.35 -13.13
CA ASP A 20 11.47 20.12 -14.30
C ASP A 20 9.94 20.34 -14.30
N VAL A 21 9.21 19.52 -13.54
CA VAL A 21 7.76 19.64 -13.36
C VAL A 21 7.45 19.81 -11.87
N PRO A 22 6.37 20.54 -11.52
CA PRO A 22 5.90 20.61 -10.15
C PRO A 22 5.67 19.19 -9.59
N LYS A 23 6.11 18.98 -8.34
CA LYS A 23 6.14 17.66 -7.69
C LYS A 23 4.81 16.90 -7.71
N GLN A 24 3.68 17.60 -7.69
CA GLN A 24 2.34 17.01 -7.78
C GLN A 24 2.07 16.31 -9.13
N PHE A 25 2.81 16.68 -10.19
CA PHE A 25 2.75 16.07 -11.52
C PHE A 25 3.88 15.08 -11.78
N CYS A 26 4.78 14.85 -10.81
CA CYS A 26 5.73 13.75 -10.90
C CYS A 26 5.00 12.42 -10.87
N LEU A 27 5.54 11.45 -11.60
CA LEU A 27 4.99 10.09 -11.63
C LEU A 27 5.39 9.34 -10.36
N LEU A 28 4.40 8.68 -9.77
CA LEU A 28 4.49 7.76 -8.67
C LEU A 28 3.85 6.44 -9.14
N ASN A 29 4.71 5.45 -9.44
CA ASN A 29 4.31 4.15 -10.01
C ASN A 29 3.44 4.26 -11.27
N GLY A 30 3.77 5.20 -12.17
CA GLY A 30 3.10 5.38 -13.47
C GLY A 30 1.93 6.37 -13.47
N SER A 31 1.43 6.81 -12.31
CA SER A 31 0.39 7.85 -12.18
C SER A 31 0.93 9.08 -11.48
N MET A 32 0.43 10.27 -11.78
CA MET A 32 0.86 11.51 -11.13
C MET A 32 0.52 11.49 -9.64
N VAL A 33 1.38 12.08 -8.80
CA VAL A 33 1.18 12.16 -7.34
C VAL A 33 -0.23 12.67 -6.98
N ILE A 34 -0.71 13.72 -7.64
CA ILE A 34 -2.04 14.29 -7.41
C ILE A 34 -3.19 13.35 -7.81
N GLU A 35 -3.01 12.49 -8.82
CA GLU A 35 -4.06 11.59 -9.29
C GLU A 35 -4.42 10.57 -8.22
N HIS A 36 -3.45 10.12 -7.42
CA HIS A 36 -3.70 9.22 -6.28
C HIS A 36 -4.65 9.87 -5.25
N ALA A 37 -4.40 11.13 -4.88
CA ALA A 37 -5.26 11.84 -3.93
C ALA A 37 -6.67 12.09 -4.49
N VAL A 38 -6.75 12.55 -5.75
CA VAL A 38 -8.04 12.81 -6.41
C VAL A 38 -8.85 11.53 -6.59
N ALA A 39 -8.19 10.41 -6.92
CA ALA A 39 -8.83 9.11 -7.02
C ALA A 39 -9.50 8.73 -5.70
N THR A 40 -8.82 8.83 -4.56
CA THR A 40 -9.44 8.55 -3.25
C THR A 40 -10.63 9.48 -2.96
N PHE A 41 -10.51 10.77 -3.28
CA PHE A 41 -11.64 11.70 -3.12
C PHE A 41 -12.84 11.24 -3.96
N ARG A 42 -12.63 10.88 -5.23
CA ARG A 42 -13.67 10.40 -6.13
C ARG A 42 -14.29 9.07 -5.68
N THR A 43 -13.48 8.07 -5.35
CA THR A 43 -13.98 6.72 -4.99
C THR A 43 -14.71 6.70 -3.65
N SER A 44 -14.38 7.63 -2.74
CA SER A 44 -15.06 7.74 -1.44
C SER A 44 -16.57 8.00 -1.53
N GLY A 45 -17.04 8.59 -2.64
CA GLY A 45 -18.44 8.99 -2.81
C GLY A 45 -18.92 10.09 -1.86
N LEU A 46 -18.02 10.74 -1.11
CA LEU A 46 -18.35 11.78 -0.12
C LEU A 46 -18.51 13.17 -0.73
N PHE A 47 -17.91 13.42 -1.90
CA PHE A 47 -17.77 14.76 -2.46
C PHE A 47 -18.73 14.99 -3.62
N ASN A 48 -19.43 16.13 -3.59
CA ASN A 48 -20.30 16.57 -4.68
C ASN A 48 -19.52 17.27 -5.79
N LYS A 49 -18.37 17.86 -5.44
CA LYS A 49 -17.51 18.64 -6.32
C LYS A 49 -16.07 18.59 -5.81
N ILE A 50 -15.12 18.42 -6.72
CA ILE A 50 -13.68 18.49 -6.44
C ILE A 50 -13.07 19.66 -7.20
N ILE A 51 -12.60 20.66 -6.45
CA ILE A 51 -11.90 21.84 -6.97
C ILE A 51 -10.40 21.62 -6.82
N VAL A 52 -9.65 21.83 -7.90
CA VAL A 52 -8.18 21.78 -7.87
C VAL A 52 -7.63 23.19 -8.12
N ALA A 53 -6.88 23.71 -7.15
CA ALA A 53 -6.21 25.02 -7.27
C ALA A 53 -4.79 24.81 -7.78
N LEU A 54 -4.55 25.24 -9.02
CA LEU A 54 -3.30 25.06 -9.77
C LEU A 54 -2.53 26.37 -9.86
N SER A 55 -1.23 26.34 -10.13
CA SER A 55 -0.55 27.57 -10.51
C SER A 55 -1.03 28.02 -11.90
N PRO A 56 -1.16 29.33 -12.17
CA PRO A 56 -1.77 29.84 -13.40
C PRO A 56 -1.17 29.24 -14.68
N GLU A 57 0.14 28.99 -14.70
CA GLU A 57 0.86 28.43 -15.83
C GLU A 57 0.53 26.95 -16.12
N TRP A 58 -0.11 26.24 -15.19
CA TRP A 58 -0.55 24.85 -15.36
C TRP A 58 -2.03 24.71 -15.64
N LEU A 59 -2.82 25.80 -15.61
CA LEU A 59 -4.28 25.73 -15.70
C LEU A 59 -4.78 25.08 -17.00
N ASP A 60 -4.14 25.42 -18.13
CA ASP A 60 -4.48 24.90 -19.46
C ASP A 60 -3.64 23.68 -19.86
N HIS A 61 -2.78 23.18 -18.97
CA HIS A 61 -1.91 22.06 -19.30
C HIS A 61 -2.72 20.75 -19.35
N PRO A 62 -2.53 19.86 -20.34
CA PRO A 62 -3.32 18.62 -20.46
C PRO A 62 -3.25 17.72 -19.23
N ARG A 63 -2.08 17.67 -18.57
CA ARG A 63 -1.89 16.92 -17.30
C ARG A 63 -2.68 17.50 -16.12
N ALA A 64 -3.19 18.72 -16.22
CA ALA A 64 -3.87 19.39 -15.12
C ALA A 64 -5.39 19.19 -15.13
N ALA A 65 -5.95 18.52 -16.15
CA ALA A 65 -7.37 18.17 -16.24
C ALA A 65 -7.77 17.03 -15.26
N ILE A 66 -7.69 17.33 -13.96
CA ILE A 66 -7.80 16.32 -12.90
C ILE A 66 -9.03 16.53 -12.02
N GLY A 67 -9.35 17.78 -11.66
CA GLY A 67 -10.54 18.12 -10.87
C GLY A 67 -11.83 18.12 -11.69
N ASP A 68 -12.96 18.32 -11.02
CA ASP A 68 -14.22 18.65 -11.71
C ASP A 68 -14.20 20.12 -12.15
N VAL A 69 -13.55 20.97 -11.34
CA VAL A 69 -13.22 22.35 -11.67
C VAL A 69 -11.77 22.62 -11.33
N ASN A 70 -11.05 23.19 -12.28
CA ASN A 70 -9.69 23.68 -12.08
C ASN A 70 -9.71 25.20 -11.99
N ILE A 71 -8.98 25.76 -11.02
CA ILE A 71 -8.87 27.21 -10.84
C ILE A 71 -7.42 27.65 -10.71
N ALA A 72 -7.17 28.92 -11.00
CA ALA A 72 -5.90 29.56 -10.65
C ALA A 72 -5.82 29.76 -9.12
N GLY A 73 -4.78 29.20 -8.52
CA GLY A 73 -4.34 29.48 -7.16
C GLY A 73 -3.72 30.88 -7.04
N GLY A 74 -3.37 31.25 -5.82
CA GLY A 74 -2.66 32.50 -5.52
C GLY A 74 -1.15 32.31 -5.33
N ASN A 75 -0.47 33.37 -4.94
CA ASN A 75 0.98 33.36 -4.68
C ASN A 75 1.33 32.59 -3.40
N THR A 76 0.37 32.48 -2.48
CA THR A 76 0.51 31.73 -1.22
C THR A 76 -0.47 30.57 -1.15
N ARG A 77 -0.20 29.64 -0.22
CA ARG A 77 -1.13 28.52 0.07
C ARG A 77 -2.49 29.06 0.48
N ASN A 78 -2.55 30.06 1.36
CA ASN A 78 -3.81 30.61 1.84
C ASN A 78 -4.56 31.40 0.76
N GLU A 79 -3.89 32.16 -0.10
CA GLU A 79 -4.56 32.79 -1.25
C GLU A 79 -5.16 31.74 -2.20
N SER A 80 -4.47 30.62 -2.41
CA SER A 80 -5.01 29.51 -3.19
C SER A 80 -6.27 28.91 -2.54
N THR A 81 -6.27 28.73 -1.21
CA THR A 81 -7.48 28.34 -0.46
C THR A 81 -8.59 29.37 -0.65
N TRP A 82 -8.30 30.66 -0.51
CA TRP A 82 -9.30 31.72 -0.67
C TRP A 82 -9.95 31.68 -2.05
N ASN A 83 -9.16 31.59 -3.12
CA ASN A 83 -9.68 31.46 -4.48
C ASN A 83 -10.57 30.21 -4.64
N ALA A 84 -10.20 29.08 -3.99
CA ALA A 84 -11.00 27.87 -4.00
C ALA A 84 -12.32 28.01 -3.24
N LEU A 85 -12.35 28.73 -2.12
CA LEU A 85 -13.58 29.03 -1.39
C LEU A 85 -14.54 29.87 -2.24
N GLN A 86 -14.02 30.82 -3.02
CA GLN A 86 -14.83 31.61 -3.95
C GLN A 86 -15.40 30.81 -5.12
N ALA A 87 -14.81 29.65 -5.43
CA ALA A 87 -15.28 28.74 -6.49
C ALA A 87 -16.22 27.63 -5.96
N CYS A 88 -16.45 27.57 -4.65
CA CYS A 88 -17.43 26.67 -4.05
C CYS A 88 -18.85 27.09 -4.42
N ASP A 89 -19.77 26.12 -4.49
CA ASP A 89 -21.17 26.43 -4.77
C ASP A 89 -21.81 27.13 -3.55
N PRO A 90 -22.78 28.04 -3.73
CA PRO A 90 -23.39 28.78 -2.62
C PRO A 90 -24.05 27.93 -1.54
N ASP A 91 -24.49 26.71 -1.88
CA ASP A 91 -25.12 25.73 -1.00
C ASP A 91 -24.11 24.71 -0.40
N THR A 92 -22.80 24.97 -0.52
CA THR A 92 -21.76 24.14 0.10
C THR A 92 -21.88 24.21 1.62
N ASP A 93 -22.06 23.06 2.28
CA ASP A 93 -22.09 22.99 3.74
C ASP A 93 -20.68 22.83 4.33
N TYR A 94 -19.89 21.91 3.75
CA TYR A 94 -18.58 21.52 4.25
C TYR A 94 -17.52 21.62 3.14
N VAL A 95 -16.31 22.01 3.52
CA VAL A 95 -15.12 21.95 2.66
C VAL A 95 -14.06 21.07 3.28
N ILE A 96 -13.45 20.21 2.47
CA ILE A 96 -12.30 19.39 2.87
C ILE A 96 -11.10 19.80 2.01
N ILE A 97 -10.10 20.43 2.63
CA ILE A 97 -8.92 20.98 1.98
C ILE A 97 -7.76 20.01 2.12
N HIS A 98 -7.13 19.64 1.00
CA HIS A 98 -6.06 18.65 0.95
C HIS A 98 -4.87 19.11 0.13
N ASP A 99 -3.67 18.65 0.50
CA ASP A 99 -2.45 18.97 -0.23
C ASP A 99 -2.29 17.94 -1.36
N ALA A 100 -2.15 18.38 -2.61
CA ALA A 100 -1.94 17.47 -3.74
C ALA A 100 -0.72 16.55 -3.59
N ALA A 101 0.26 16.95 -2.77
CA ALA A 101 1.48 16.20 -2.50
C ALA A 101 1.32 15.08 -1.43
N ARG A 102 0.09 14.75 -1.01
CA ARG A 102 -0.21 13.65 -0.07
C ARG A 102 -1.02 12.56 -0.77
N PRO A 103 -0.37 11.67 -1.55
CA PRO A 103 -1.07 10.70 -2.38
C PRO A 103 -1.79 9.58 -1.59
N PHE A 104 -1.51 9.45 -0.29
CA PHE A 104 -1.93 8.29 0.53
C PHE A 104 -3.02 8.62 1.55
N VAL A 105 -3.82 9.65 1.29
CA VAL A 105 -5.07 9.84 2.04
C VAL A 105 -6.00 8.65 1.79
N THR A 106 -6.71 8.19 2.82
CA THR A 106 -7.63 7.04 2.75
C THR A 106 -9.08 7.51 2.85
N GLU A 107 -10.00 6.70 2.32
CA GLU A 107 -11.44 6.93 2.44
C GLU A 107 -11.88 7.04 3.91
N GLN A 108 -11.26 6.25 4.80
CA GLN A 108 -11.54 6.32 6.24
C GLN A 108 -11.16 7.68 6.83
N ILE A 109 -9.98 8.23 6.50
CA ILE A 109 -9.58 9.57 6.97
C ILE A 109 -10.56 10.63 6.46
N LEU A 110 -10.97 10.56 5.19
CA LEU A 110 -11.94 11.51 4.62
C LEU A 110 -13.30 11.43 5.32
N LYS A 111 -13.78 10.20 5.56
CA LYS A 111 -15.04 9.95 6.28
C LYS A 111 -14.99 10.49 7.71
N ASP A 112 -13.90 10.22 8.43
CA ASP A 112 -13.75 10.68 9.81
C ASP A 112 -13.73 12.22 9.90
N CYS A 113 -13.11 12.90 8.93
CA CYS A 113 -13.19 14.37 8.81
C CYS A 113 -14.61 14.86 8.61
N VAL A 114 -15.35 14.30 7.64
CA VAL A 114 -16.72 14.72 7.33
C VAL A 114 -17.67 14.45 8.51
N ASP A 115 -17.50 13.30 9.18
CA ASP A 115 -18.32 12.94 10.33
C ASP A 115 -18.05 13.85 11.53
N ALA A 116 -16.78 14.21 11.79
CA ALA A 116 -16.43 15.13 12.88
C ALA A 116 -16.99 16.56 12.68
N LEU A 117 -17.21 17.00 11.43
CA LEU A 117 -17.81 18.31 11.11
C LEU A 117 -19.30 18.43 11.46
N ARG A 118 -19.97 17.31 11.78
CA ARG A 118 -21.35 17.33 12.28
C ARG A 118 -21.44 18.09 13.61
N GLU A 119 -20.43 17.93 14.46
CA GLU A 119 -20.39 18.49 15.82
C GLU A 119 -19.37 19.63 15.99
N ASN A 120 -18.47 19.82 15.02
CA ASN A 120 -17.37 20.78 15.10
C ASN A 120 -17.33 21.68 13.86
N ASP A 121 -16.86 22.92 14.02
CA ASP A 121 -16.74 23.86 12.89
C ASP A 121 -15.48 23.62 12.06
N ALA A 122 -14.44 23.02 12.65
CA ALA A 122 -13.19 22.69 12.00
C ALA A 122 -12.58 21.38 12.52
N VAL A 123 -11.87 20.69 11.65
CA VAL A 123 -11.20 19.41 11.90
C VAL A 123 -9.80 19.43 11.27
N ASP A 124 -8.80 18.98 12.02
CA ASP A 124 -7.43 18.78 11.56
C ASP A 124 -7.04 17.30 11.71
N VAL A 125 -6.39 16.75 10.69
CA VAL A 125 -5.91 15.37 10.73
C VAL A 125 -4.48 15.39 11.26
N CYS A 126 -4.23 14.69 12.36
CA CYS A 126 -2.92 14.70 12.99
C CYS A 126 -2.45 13.29 13.38
N ILE A 127 -1.14 13.13 13.47
CA ILE A 127 -0.48 11.97 14.08
C ILE A 127 0.43 12.43 15.23
N PRO A 128 0.75 11.57 16.21
CA PRO A 128 1.72 11.90 17.25
C PRO A 128 3.06 12.37 16.67
N ALA A 129 3.74 13.29 17.36
CA ALA A 129 5.12 13.62 17.06
C ALA A 129 6.05 12.55 17.67
N ASP A 130 6.57 11.64 16.84
CA ASP A 130 7.46 10.57 17.31
C ASP A 130 8.86 11.09 17.64
N ASP A 131 9.39 11.98 16.79
CA ASP A 131 10.70 12.59 16.98
C ASP A 131 10.68 13.68 18.06
N THR A 132 11.83 13.87 18.73
CA THR A 132 12.01 15.00 19.65
C THR A 132 11.98 16.30 18.86
N ILE A 133 11.02 17.18 19.17
CA ILE A 133 10.93 18.51 18.57
C ILE A 133 11.77 19.50 19.38
N VAL A 134 12.60 20.28 18.69
CA VAL A 134 13.53 21.23 19.29
C VAL A 134 13.18 22.64 18.83
N LYS A 135 12.97 23.56 19.77
CA LYS A 135 12.89 25.00 19.48
C LYS A 135 14.31 25.56 19.49
N VAL A 136 14.69 26.25 18.41
CA VAL A 136 16.05 26.76 18.19
C VAL A 136 16.02 28.28 18.12
N ALA A 137 16.99 28.93 18.75
CA ALA A 137 17.26 30.36 18.63
C ALA A 137 18.78 30.56 18.44
N ASP A 138 19.17 31.40 17.47
CA ASP A 138 20.58 31.71 17.16
C ASP A 138 21.48 30.48 16.94
N GLY A 139 20.92 29.37 16.42
CA GLY A 139 21.63 28.11 16.18
C GLY A 139 21.78 27.21 17.41
N PHE A 140 21.25 27.60 18.56
CA PHE A 140 21.27 26.83 19.80
C PHE A 140 19.88 26.32 20.18
N VAL A 141 19.83 25.18 20.88
CA VAL A 141 18.59 24.67 21.46
C VAL A 141 18.10 25.65 22.53
N GLU A 142 16.96 26.27 22.29
CA GLU A 142 16.29 27.16 23.25
C GLU A 142 15.42 26.34 24.22
N SER A 143 14.65 25.38 23.69
CA SER A 143 13.82 24.49 24.52
C SER A 143 13.41 23.22 23.77
N ILE A 144 13.03 22.20 24.55
CA ILE A 144 12.44 20.94 24.06
C ILE A 144 11.04 20.85 24.68
N PRO A 145 9.96 21.10 23.91
CA PRO A 145 8.60 21.07 24.45
C PRO A 145 8.15 19.66 24.84
N ASP A 146 7.10 19.56 25.66
CA ASP A 146 6.46 18.29 26.05
C ASP A 146 5.83 17.60 24.83
N ARG A 147 6.55 16.58 24.32
CA ARG A 147 6.17 15.81 23.13
C ARG A 147 4.77 15.16 23.24
N SER A 148 4.30 14.84 24.46
CA SER A 148 2.97 14.24 24.65
C SER A 148 1.82 15.16 24.25
N LYS A 149 2.09 16.46 24.10
CA LYS A 149 1.14 17.49 23.68
C LYS A 149 1.37 17.96 22.24
N LEU A 150 2.34 17.35 21.54
CA LEU A 150 2.69 17.73 20.17
C LEU A 150 2.19 16.70 19.17
N MET A 151 1.61 17.21 18.09
CA MET A 151 1.10 16.41 16.99
C MET A 151 1.66 16.98 15.68
N ARG A 152 1.85 16.10 14.69
CA ARG A 152 2.19 16.48 13.32
C ARG A 152 0.91 16.64 12.52
N GLY A 153 0.59 17.88 12.16
CA GLY A 153 -0.52 18.20 11.27
C GLY A 153 -0.34 17.57 9.90
N GLN A 154 -1.42 16.98 9.40
CA GLN A 154 -1.55 16.46 8.05
C GLN A 154 -2.66 17.23 7.32
N THR A 155 -2.91 16.87 6.07
CA THR A 155 -4.19 17.17 5.43
C THR A 155 -4.82 15.84 5.03
N PRO A 156 -6.15 15.72 4.95
CA PRO A 156 -7.14 16.79 4.82
C PRO A 156 -7.38 17.61 6.10
N GLN A 157 -7.77 18.87 5.93
CA GLN A 157 -8.36 19.73 6.95
C GLN A 157 -9.83 19.98 6.56
N GLY A 158 -10.75 19.77 7.49
CA GLY A 158 -12.19 19.91 7.24
C GLY A 158 -12.76 21.14 7.92
N PHE A 159 -13.71 21.82 7.27
CA PHE A 159 -14.37 22.99 7.84
C PHE A 159 -15.85 23.08 7.44
N ARG A 160 -16.66 23.70 8.30
CA ARG A 160 -17.93 24.29 7.86
C ARG A 160 -17.63 25.47 6.95
N PHE A 161 -18.24 25.46 5.77
CA PHE A 161 -17.91 26.41 4.70
C PHE A 161 -18.04 27.87 5.16
N GLY A 162 -19.21 28.25 5.69
CA GLY A 162 -19.45 29.62 6.16
C GLY A 162 -18.46 30.08 7.23
N ALA A 163 -18.15 29.22 8.21
CA ALA A 163 -17.22 29.55 9.29
C ALA A 163 -15.79 29.79 8.79
N LEU A 164 -15.32 28.97 7.84
CA LEU A 164 -14.00 29.17 7.23
C LEU A 164 -13.98 30.40 6.33
N HIS A 165 -15.04 30.61 5.56
CA HIS A 165 -15.17 31.76 4.66
C HIS A 165 -15.09 33.09 5.43
N GLU A 166 -15.86 33.21 6.52
CA GLU A 166 -15.81 34.37 7.42
C GLU A 166 -14.42 34.57 8.03
N ALA A 167 -13.77 33.49 8.48
CA ALA A 167 -12.41 33.56 9.03
C ALA A 167 -11.40 34.08 8.00
N TYR A 168 -11.50 33.66 6.75
CA TYR A 168 -10.66 34.17 5.67
C TYR A 168 -10.97 35.63 5.35
N GLN A 169 -12.24 35.98 5.22
CA GLN A 169 -12.68 37.34 4.91
C GLN A 169 -12.18 38.34 5.96
N ALA A 170 -12.21 37.97 7.24
CA ALA A 170 -11.68 38.78 8.34
C ALA A 170 -10.14 38.95 8.30
N ASN A 171 -9.42 38.11 7.54
CA ASN A 171 -7.96 38.03 7.53
C ASN A 171 -7.32 38.31 6.14
N LEU A 172 -8.06 38.79 5.14
CA LEU A 172 -7.57 38.99 3.76
C LEU A 172 -6.28 39.82 3.64
N GLY A 173 -5.98 40.70 4.61
CA GLY A 173 -4.72 41.47 4.66
C GLY A 173 -3.60 40.87 5.53
N ARG A 174 -3.81 39.70 6.15
CA ARG A 174 -2.89 39.06 7.12
C ARG A 174 -2.87 37.53 6.98
N LEU A 175 -2.80 37.04 5.74
CA LEU A 175 -2.77 35.61 5.41
C LEU A 175 -1.38 34.98 5.58
N THR A 176 -0.74 35.16 6.74
CA THR A 176 0.61 34.64 7.03
C THR A 176 0.60 33.28 7.75
N ALA A 177 -0.51 32.53 7.72
CA ALA A 177 -0.52 31.17 8.28
C ALA A 177 0.22 30.19 7.38
N THR A 178 0.70 29.10 7.97
CA THR A 178 1.24 27.97 7.21
C THR A 178 0.17 26.97 6.78
N ASP A 179 -1.02 27.03 7.37
CA ASP A 179 -2.19 26.18 7.09
C ASP A 179 -3.53 26.92 7.27
N ASP A 180 -4.66 26.25 7.00
CA ASP A 180 -6.00 26.87 7.06
C ASP A 180 -6.53 26.90 8.51
N VAL A 181 -6.18 25.89 9.31
CA VAL A 181 -6.50 25.83 10.75
C VAL A 181 -5.91 27.03 11.48
N GLY A 182 -4.69 27.46 11.16
CA GLY A 182 -4.07 28.65 11.75
C GLY A 182 -4.86 29.94 11.52
N ILE A 183 -5.48 30.12 10.35
CA ILE A 183 -6.38 31.26 10.09
C ILE A 183 -7.66 31.13 10.92
N PHE A 184 -8.23 29.93 10.96
CA PHE A 184 -9.46 29.66 11.70
C PHE A 184 -9.31 29.90 13.20
N LEU A 185 -8.22 29.40 13.81
CA LEU A 185 -7.91 29.61 15.22
C LEU A 185 -7.67 31.08 15.57
N ARG A 186 -7.01 31.86 14.69
CA ARG A 186 -6.84 33.31 14.88
C ARG A 186 -8.15 34.09 14.89
N SER A 187 -9.18 33.53 14.27
CA SER A 187 -10.53 34.10 14.25
C SER A 187 -11.38 33.66 15.45
N GLY A 188 -10.77 33.02 16.46
CA GLY A 188 -11.45 32.54 17.67
C GLY A 188 -12.10 31.16 17.52
N GLY A 189 -11.94 30.52 16.35
CA GLY A 189 -12.47 29.19 16.09
C GLY A 189 -11.77 28.10 16.92
N ARG A 190 -12.43 26.95 17.03
CA ARG A 190 -11.86 25.74 17.66
C ARG A 190 -11.78 24.62 16.64
N CYS A 191 -10.65 23.92 16.62
CA CYS A 191 -10.40 22.82 15.70
C CYS A 191 -10.31 21.49 16.44
N LYS A 192 -11.07 20.49 15.98
CA LYS A 192 -11.04 19.13 16.52
C LYS A 192 -9.94 18.33 15.81
N VAL A 193 -9.18 17.54 16.56
CA VAL A 193 -8.20 16.61 15.96
C VAL A 193 -8.87 15.27 15.65
N VAL A 194 -8.62 14.76 14.45
CA VAL A 194 -8.93 13.41 14.00
C VAL A 194 -7.62 12.65 13.71
N GLN A 195 -7.64 11.33 13.93
CA GLN A 195 -6.46 10.49 13.78
C GLN A 195 -6.06 10.32 12.31
N GLY A 196 -4.82 10.70 11.98
CA GLY A 196 -4.22 10.48 10.67
C GLY A 196 -3.50 9.13 10.54
N SER A 197 -2.70 9.01 9.49
CA SER A 197 -1.89 7.82 9.21
C SER A 197 -0.43 8.20 8.97
N PRO A 198 0.56 7.43 9.48
CA PRO A 198 1.96 7.65 9.15
C PRO A 198 2.24 7.49 7.64
N PHE A 199 1.41 6.72 6.93
CA PHE A 199 1.50 6.55 5.48
C PHE A 199 1.01 7.78 4.70
N ASN A 200 0.18 8.65 5.30
CA ASN A 200 -0.31 9.91 4.69
C ASN A 200 0.77 11.01 4.67
N LEU A 201 1.98 10.66 4.23
CA LEU A 201 3.14 11.53 4.16
C LEU A 201 2.98 12.57 3.05
N LYS A 202 3.65 13.71 3.22
CA LYS A 202 3.71 14.77 2.21
C LYS A 202 5.01 14.67 1.43
N ILE A 203 4.90 14.44 0.12
CA ILE A 203 6.06 14.49 -0.78
C ILE A 203 6.58 15.93 -0.82
N THR A 204 7.80 16.11 -0.33
CA THR A 204 8.45 17.41 -0.15
C THR A 204 9.80 17.47 -0.83
N TYR A 205 10.56 16.37 -0.76
CA TYR A 205 11.91 16.19 -1.32
C TYR A 205 11.94 15.00 -2.29
N PRO A 206 12.95 14.90 -3.17
CA PRO A 206 13.05 13.80 -4.13
C PRO A 206 13.04 12.40 -3.48
N HIS A 207 13.70 12.25 -2.33
CA HIS A 207 13.72 10.97 -1.61
C HIS A 207 12.34 10.54 -1.08
N ASP A 208 11.38 11.47 -0.93
CA ASP A 208 10.02 11.13 -0.53
C ASP A 208 9.30 10.32 -1.61
N LEU A 209 9.62 10.51 -2.90
CA LEU A 209 9.06 9.67 -3.97
C LEU A 209 9.52 8.22 -3.82
N PHE A 210 10.80 8.00 -3.52
CA PHE A 210 11.30 6.65 -3.28
C PHE A 210 10.56 5.97 -2.12
N VAL A 211 10.33 6.69 -1.02
CA VAL A 211 9.54 6.19 0.11
C VAL A 211 8.10 5.91 -0.31
N ALA A 212 7.48 6.83 -1.06
CA ALA A 212 6.11 6.71 -1.55
C ALA A 212 5.92 5.48 -2.45
N GLU A 213 6.86 5.21 -3.37
CA GLU A 213 6.83 4.00 -4.21
C GLU A 213 6.83 2.72 -3.37
N ARG A 214 7.62 2.70 -2.29
CA ARG A 214 7.66 1.55 -1.38
C ARG A 214 6.39 1.41 -0.55
N ILE A 215 5.70 2.51 -0.24
CA ILE A 215 4.41 2.48 0.44
C ILE A 215 3.33 1.90 -0.47
N LEU A 216 3.33 2.22 -1.77
CA LEU A 216 2.41 1.57 -2.73
C LEU A 216 2.62 0.05 -2.83
N GLN A 217 3.87 -0.40 -2.67
CA GLN A 217 4.23 -1.82 -2.59
C GLN A 217 3.95 -2.42 -1.20
N TYR A 218 3.73 -1.59 -0.18
CA TYR A 218 3.45 -2.04 1.17
C TYR A 218 1.97 -2.38 1.30
N GLN A 219 1.66 -3.66 1.13
CA GLN A 219 0.34 -4.19 1.45
C GLN A 219 0.43 -4.99 2.75
N PRO A 220 -0.15 -4.50 3.86
CA PRO A 220 -0.30 -5.34 5.04
C PRO A 220 -1.16 -6.52 4.63
N GLY A 221 -0.64 -7.73 4.81
CA GLY A 221 -1.35 -8.92 4.38
C GLY A 221 -2.72 -8.99 5.05
N ASN A 222 -3.77 -9.22 4.26
CA ASN A 222 -5.16 -9.27 4.73
C ASN A 222 -5.77 -10.67 4.51
N PRO A 223 -5.28 -11.70 5.22
CA PRO A 223 -5.86 -13.03 5.13
C PRO A 223 -7.30 -13.03 5.66
N ASN A 224 -8.15 -13.93 5.14
CA ASN A 224 -9.50 -14.08 5.68
C ASN A 224 -9.43 -14.67 7.09
N PRO A 225 -9.96 -13.99 8.12
CA PRO A 225 -9.89 -14.47 9.49
C PRO A 225 -10.88 -15.63 9.76
N GLN A 226 -11.79 -15.94 8.84
CA GLN A 226 -12.76 -17.03 8.93
C GLN A 226 -12.41 -18.17 7.95
N LEU A 227 -11.22 -18.72 8.10
CA LEU A 227 -10.74 -19.83 7.27
C LEU A 227 -11.61 -21.09 7.47
N ASN A 228 -12.15 -21.66 6.39
CA ASN A 228 -12.82 -22.96 6.41
C ASN A 228 -12.42 -23.78 5.17
N LEU A 229 -11.64 -24.85 5.41
CA LEU A 229 -11.10 -25.70 4.35
C LEU A 229 -11.73 -27.08 4.28
N ARG A 230 -12.77 -27.37 5.08
CA ARG A 230 -13.38 -28.70 5.11
C ARG A 230 -13.93 -29.07 3.72
N GLY A 231 -13.41 -30.16 3.16
CA GLY A 231 -13.80 -30.70 1.86
C GLY A 231 -13.27 -29.92 0.64
N LYS A 232 -12.51 -28.84 0.85
CA LYS A 232 -11.95 -28.01 -0.22
C LYS A 232 -10.87 -28.76 -0.99
N GLN A 233 -10.93 -28.72 -2.32
CA GLN A 233 -9.97 -29.36 -3.21
C GLN A 233 -8.78 -28.43 -3.41
N ILE A 234 -7.61 -28.81 -2.88
CA ILE A 234 -6.41 -27.98 -2.93
C ILE A 234 -5.30 -28.71 -3.67
N LEU A 235 -4.75 -28.06 -4.70
CA LEU A 235 -3.55 -28.53 -5.40
C LEU A 235 -2.32 -27.90 -4.74
N LEU A 236 -1.39 -28.72 -4.23
CA LEU A 236 -0.16 -28.25 -3.60
C LEU A 236 1.06 -28.75 -4.37
N LEU A 237 1.77 -27.83 -5.00
CA LEU A 237 3.03 -28.06 -5.70
C LEU A 237 4.21 -27.81 -4.76
N GLY A 238 5.16 -28.74 -4.72
CA GLY A 238 6.34 -28.64 -3.84
C GLY A 238 6.12 -29.16 -2.42
N ALA A 239 5.25 -30.17 -2.22
CA ALA A 239 4.94 -30.74 -0.90
C ALA A 239 6.04 -31.62 -0.28
N THR A 240 7.10 -31.96 -1.03
CA THR A 240 8.07 -33.00 -0.64
C THR A 240 9.04 -32.60 0.48
N GLY A 241 9.05 -31.34 0.91
CA GLY A 241 9.85 -30.92 2.06
C GLY A 241 9.79 -29.43 2.36
N GLY A 242 10.47 -29.01 3.43
CA GLY A 242 10.55 -27.61 3.86
C GLY A 242 9.19 -27.04 4.25
N ILE A 243 8.84 -25.88 3.71
CA ILE A 243 7.56 -25.21 3.96
C ILE A 243 6.40 -26.05 3.40
N GLY A 244 6.56 -26.63 2.20
CA GLY A 244 5.49 -27.35 1.52
C GLY A 244 4.99 -28.59 2.28
N SER A 245 5.87 -29.32 2.98
CA SER A 245 5.45 -30.46 3.79
C SER A 245 4.62 -30.03 5.01
N VAL A 246 4.97 -28.91 5.63
CA VAL A 246 4.22 -28.36 6.77
C VAL A 246 2.86 -27.81 6.31
N VAL A 247 2.82 -27.13 5.15
CA VAL A 247 1.56 -26.70 4.52
C VAL A 247 0.66 -27.91 4.22
N HIS A 248 1.21 -29.00 3.68
CA HIS A 248 0.44 -30.21 3.40
C HIS A 248 -0.24 -30.77 4.67
N GLU A 249 0.50 -30.87 5.77
CA GLU A 249 -0.04 -31.33 7.05
C GLU A 249 -1.12 -30.38 7.59
N LEU A 250 -0.84 -29.08 7.58
CA LEU A 250 -1.76 -28.06 8.11
C LEU A 250 -3.09 -28.02 7.32
N LEU A 251 -3.05 -28.12 5.99
CA LEU A 251 -4.24 -28.18 5.15
C LEU A 251 -5.13 -29.39 5.50
N ARG A 252 -4.52 -30.57 5.72
CA ARG A 252 -5.25 -31.79 6.10
C ARG A 252 -5.88 -31.66 7.48
N THR A 253 -5.18 -31.06 8.43
CA THR A 253 -5.72 -30.77 9.77
C THR A 253 -6.93 -29.83 9.70
N HIS A 254 -6.96 -28.91 8.75
CA HIS A 254 -8.12 -28.05 8.47
C HIS A 254 -9.22 -28.73 7.61
N GLY A 255 -9.07 -30.03 7.30
CA GLY A 255 -10.07 -30.83 6.60
C GLY A 255 -10.08 -30.69 5.08
N ALA A 256 -9.03 -30.11 4.48
CA ALA A 256 -8.91 -30.02 3.03
C ALA A 256 -8.60 -31.37 2.37
N VAL A 257 -9.05 -31.54 1.13
CA VAL A 257 -8.65 -32.65 0.25
C VAL A 257 -7.47 -32.16 -0.59
N VAL A 258 -6.26 -32.58 -0.23
CA VAL A 258 -5.02 -32.08 -0.83
C VAL A 258 -4.50 -33.07 -1.88
N THR A 259 -4.24 -32.56 -3.08
CA THR A 259 -3.53 -33.28 -4.15
C THR A 259 -2.11 -32.75 -4.28
N THR A 260 -1.11 -33.63 -4.21
CA THR A 260 0.32 -33.28 -4.27
C THR A 260 1.02 -34.07 -5.38
N PRO A 261 1.13 -33.53 -6.61
CA PRO A 261 1.77 -34.25 -7.70
C PRO A 261 3.25 -34.50 -7.42
N THR A 262 3.70 -35.70 -7.76
CA THR A 262 5.11 -36.05 -7.88
C THR A 262 5.72 -35.43 -9.14
N ARG A 263 7.05 -35.39 -9.22
CA ARG A 263 7.75 -34.89 -10.41
C ARG A 263 7.45 -35.71 -11.68
N HIS A 264 7.07 -36.98 -11.54
CA HIS A 264 6.67 -37.83 -12.67
C HIS A 264 5.26 -37.51 -13.16
N GLU A 265 4.36 -37.14 -12.26
CA GLU A 265 3.00 -36.74 -12.60
C GLU A 265 2.96 -35.32 -13.17
N TRP A 266 3.77 -34.41 -12.62
CA TRP A 266 3.95 -33.07 -13.15
C TRP A 266 5.38 -32.56 -12.90
N ASP A 267 6.22 -32.55 -13.94
CA ASP A 267 7.49 -31.87 -13.90
C ASP A 267 7.29 -30.36 -14.09
N LEU A 268 7.52 -29.58 -13.03
CA LEU A 268 7.36 -28.13 -13.06
C LEU A 268 8.39 -27.41 -13.94
N ALA A 269 9.46 -28.10 -14.34
CA ALA A 269 10.35 -27.59 -15.37
C ALA A 269 9.73 -27.72 -16.77
N SER A 270 8.70 -28.54 -16.99
CA SER A 270 7.98 -28.60 -18.26
C SER A 270 6.96 -27.48 -18.37
N PRO A 271 6.79 -26.84 -19.55
CA PRO A 271 5.71 -25.88 -19.78
C PRO A 271 4.33 -26.54 -19.92
N THR A 272 4.27 -27.88 -20.00
CA THR A 272 3.01 -28.60 -20.26
C THR A 272 2.28 -28.88 -18.95
N ILE A 273 1.00 -28.50 -18.89
CA ILE A 273 0.09 -28.86 -17.80
C ILE A 273 -0.50 -30.25 -18.09
N PRO A 274 -0.30 -31.26 -17.23
CA PRO A 274 -0.87 -32.58 -17.45
C PRO A 274 -2.41 -32.54 -17.40
N PRO A 275 -3.12 -33.23 -18.30
CA PRO A 275 -4.58 -33.18 -18.37
C PRO A 275 -5.31 -33.53 -17.07
N ALA A 276 -4.73 -34.41 -16.25
CA ALA A 276 -5.29 -34.81 -14.95
C ALA A 276 -5.49 -33.64 -13.97
N PHE A 277 -4.74 -32.55 -14.12
CA PHE A 277 -4.83 -31.36 -13.25
C PHE A 277 -5.70 -30.25 -13.83
N LEU A 278 -6.16 -30.37 -15.09
CA LEU A 278 -7.10 -29.43 -15.73
C LEU A 278 -8.55 -29.69 -15.26
N ARG A 279 -8.76 -29.53 -13.96
CA ARG A 279 -10.05 -29.65 -13.28
C ARG A 279 -10.23 -28.51 -12.28
N PRO A 280 -11.45 -28.26 -11.77
CA PRO A 280 -11.66 -27.22 -10.77
C PRO A 280 -10.87 -27.45 -9.48
N TRP A 281 -10.38 -26.36 -8.90
CA TRP A 281 -9.69 -26.31 -7.61
C TRP A 281 -10.25 -25.16 -6.78
N ASP A 282 -10.36 -25.33 -5.48
CA ASP A 282 -10.69 -24.23 -4.56
C ASP A 282 -9.46 -23.35 -4.30
N ALA A 283 -8.27 -23.96 -4.22
CA ALA A 283 -7.02 -23.25 -4.17
C ALA A 283 -5.86 -24.03 -4.82
N VAL A 284 -4.87 -23.30 -5.32
CA VAL A 284 -3.59 -23.84 -5.77
C VAL A 284 -2.46 -23.18 -4.98
N ILE A 285 -1.59 -23.98 -4.39
CA ILE A 285 -0.41 -23.49 -3.66
C ILE A 285 0.83 -23.90 -4.43
N HIS A 286 1.64 -22.92 -4.80
CA HIS A 286 2.93 -23.11 -5.43
C HIS A 286 4.05 -22.86 -4.43
N SER A 287 4.52 -23.93 -3.79
CA SER A 287 5.63 -23.91 -2.82
C SER A 287 6.92 -24.49 -3.41
N ALA A 288 6.96 -24.79 -4.71
CA ALA A 288 8.13 -25.35 -5.35
C ALA A 288 9.17 -24.26 -5.65
N GLY A 289 10.44 -24.60 -5.46
CA GLY A 289 11.54 -23.72 -5.83
C GLY A 289 12.87 -24.43 -5.77
N VAL A 290 13.79 -23.99 -6.60
CA VAL A 290 15.19 -24.45 -6.63
C VAL A 290 16.09 -23.27 -6.35
N LEU A 291 17.14 -23.53 -5.57
CA LEU A 291 18.21 -22.58 -5.28
C LEU A 291 19.48 -23.12 -5.93
N SER A 292 20.16 -22.28 -6.69
CA SER A 292 21.47 -22.58 -7.27
C SER A 292 22.42 -21.43 -6.97
N ASN A 293 23.67 -21.78 -6.66
CA ASN A 293 24.78 -20.82 -6.55
C ASN A 293 25.48 -20.62 -7.91
N ALA A 294 25.04 -21.35 -8.94
CA ALA A 294 25.62 -21.30 -10.27
C ALA A 294 25.14 -20.06 -11.04
N SER A 295 25.98 -19.57 -11.95
CA SER A 295 25.82 -18.29 -12.64
C SER A 295 25.90 -18.40 -14.16
N SER A 296 25.78 -19.60 -14.73
CA SER A 296 25.80 -19.79 -16.19
C SER A 296 24.44 -19.55 -16.82
N ALA A 297 24.40 -19.30 -18.13
CA ALA A 297 23.15 -19.16 -18.89
C ALA A 297 22.27 -20.43 -18.82
N MET A 298 22.86 -21.63 -18.81
CA MET A 298 22.10 -22.89 -18.66
C MET A 298 21.45 -23.01 -17.27
N ASP A 299 22.06 -22.40 -16.25
CA ASP A 299 21.48 -22.33 -14.91
C ASP A 299 20.28 -21.37 -14.86
N VAL A 300 20.26 -20.34 -15.71
CA VAL A 300 19.13 -19.40 -15.83
C VAL A 300 17.88 -20.14 -16.26
N ASP A 301 17.92 -20.85 -17.39
CA ASP A 301 16.74 -21.51 -17.96
C ASP A 301 16.16 -22.55 -17.01
N SER A 302 17.03 -23.39 -16.42
CA SER A 302 16.62 -24.44 -15.50
C SER A 302 16.01 -23.87 -14.21
N LEU A 303 16.61 -22.81 -13.66
CA LEU A 303 16.13 -22.17 -12.44
C LEU A 303 14.84 -21.40 -12.71
N PHE A 304 14.74 -20.62 -13.79
CA PHE A 304 13.53 -19.87 -14.14
C PHE A 304 12.39 -20.79 -14.58
N ALA A 305 12.68 -21.94 -15.20
CA ALA A 305 11.68 -22.94 -15.52
C ALA A 305 10.88 -23.35 -14.27
N VAL A 306 11.58 -23.66 -13.18
CA VAL A 306 10.97 -24.11 -11.93
C VAL A 306 10.50 -22.94 -11.05
N ASN A 307 11.25 -21.85 -10.94
CA ASN A 307 10.91 -20.77 -10.00
C ASN A 307 9.89 -19.78 -10.55
N PHE A 308 9.80 -19.61 -11.88
CA PHE A 308 9.00 -18.57 -12.50
C PHE A 308 8.01 -19.12 -13.54
N ARG A 309 8.47 -19.82 -14.58
CA ARG A 309 7.60 -20.34 -15.65
C ARG A 309 6.53 -21.29 -15.12
N SER A 310 6.85 -22.09 -14.12
CA SER A 310 5.87 -22.96 -13.44
C SER A 310 4.77 -22.15 -12.74
N VAL A 311 5.05 -20.95 -12.22
CA VAL A 311 4.03 -20.04 -11.67
C VAL A 311 3.12 -19.54 -12.78
N VAL A 312 3.70 -19.16 -13.93
CA VAL A 312 2.91 -18.83 -15.13
C VAL A 312 2.02 -20.01 -15.55
N SER A 313 2.55 -21.23 -15.51
CA SER A 313 1.79 -22.46 -15.85
C SER A 313 0.61 -22.69 -14.89
N VAL A 314 0.78 -22.39 -13.60
CA VAL A 314 -0.33 -22.42 -12.62
C VAL A 314 -1.40 -21.37 -12.94
N THR A 315 -1.02 -20.18 -13.42
CA THR A 315 -2.01 -19.18 -13.86
C THR A 315 -2.78 -19.61 -15.12
N ASP A 316 -2.13 -20.30 -16.07
CA ASP A 316 -2.82 -20.91 -17.22
C ASP A 316 -3.78 -22.03 -16.80
N LEU A 317 -3.37 -22.89 -15.86
CA LEU A 317 -4.27 -23.88 -15.25
C LEU A 317 -5.51 -23.21 -14.67
N ALA A 318 -5.34 -22.13 -13.90
CA ALA A 318 -6.46 -21.43 -13.28
C ALA A 318 -7.42 -20.81 -14.30
N ARG A 319 -6.92 -20.18 -15.36
CA ARG A 319 -7.76 -19.67 -16.46
C ARG A 319 -8.58 -20.76 -17.12
N ARG A 320 -7.97 -21.91 -17.35
CA ARG A 320 -8.58 -23.02 -18.09
C ARG A 320 -9.55 -23.84 -17.24
N ALA A 321 -9.30 -23.97 -15.94
CA ALA A 321 -9.99 -24.95 -15.11
C ALA A 321 -10.70 -24.39 -13.86
N MET A 322 -10.40 -23.16 -13.42
CA MET A 322 -10.99 -22.55 -12.22
C MET A 322 -12.00 -21.45 -12.57
N ARG A 323 -12.97 -21.23 -11.68
CA ARG A 323 -14.02 -20.19 -11.78
C ARG A 323 -14.28 -19.64 -10.37
N GLY A 324 -13.31 -18.91 -9.84
CA GLY A 324 -13.19 -18.58 -8.42
C GLY A 324 -12.09 -19.39 -7.73
N GLY A 325 -11.75 -18.98 -6.51
CA GLY A 325 -10.71 -19.61 -5.68
C GLY A 325 -9.45 -18.76 -5.58
N ALA A 326 -8.36 -19.38 -5.13
CA ALA A 326 -7.10 -18.70 -4.86
C ALA A 326 -5.86 -19.40 -5.42
N ILE A 327 -4.84 -18.63 -5.75
CA ILE A 327 -3.47 -19.09 -5.95
C ILE A 327 -2.59 -18.45 -4.88
N VAL A 328 -1.81 -19.27 -4.18
CA VAL A 328 -0.79 -18.80 -3.22
C VAL A 328 0.58 -19.20 -3.74
N VAL A 329 1.44 -18.21 -4.00
CA VAL A 329 2.81 -18.45 -4.47
C VAL A 329 3.79 -18.20 -3.34
N VAL A 330 4.71 -19.12 -3.10
CA VAL A 330 5.79 -18.95 -2.13
C VAL A 330 6.98 -18.29 -2.83
N GLY A 331 7.15 -17.00 -2.56
CA GLY A 331 8.27 -16.20 -3.03
C GLY A 331 9.48 -16.30 -2.12
N SER A 332 10.15 -15.18 -1.88
CA SER A 332 11.33 -15.07 -1.01
C SER A 332 11.68 -13.62 -0.71
N SER A 333 12.15 -13.33 0.50
CA SER A 333 12.79 -12.06 0.84
C SER A 333 14.03 -11.72 -0.01
N SER A 334 14.62 -12.69 -0.73
CA SER A 334 15.66 -12.41 -1.74
C SER A 334 15.14 -11.62 -2.94
N ALA A 335 13.83 -11.52 -3.14
CA ALA A 335 13.22 -10.74 -4.22
C ALA A 335 13.43 -9.22 -4.06
N THR A 336 13.60 -8.73 -2.83
CA THR A 336 13.68 -7.28 -2.54
C THR A 336 15.11 -6.76 -2.44
N LYS A 337 16.12 -7.64 -2.47
CA LYS A 337 17.54 -7.27 -2.41
C LYS A 337 18.38 -8.34 -3.10
N GLY A 338 19.18 -7.92 -4.08
CA GLY A 338 20.19 -8.76 -4.72
C GLY A 338 21.13 -9.40 -3.69
N ARG A 339 21.44 -10.68 -3.88
CA ARG A 339 22.31 -11.47 -2.99
C ARG A 339 23.49 -11.97 -3.80
N GLU A 340 24.69 -11.58 -3.39
CA GLU A 340 25.95 -11.91 -4.06
C GLU A 340 26.11 -13.41 -4.37
N ASN A 341 25.73 -14.28 -3.44
CA ASN A 341 25.89 -15.73 -3.58
C ASN A 341 24.79 -16.43 -4.40
N ILE A 342 23.65 -15.77 -4.65
CA ILE A 342 22.48 -16.37 -5.30
C ILE A 342 21.73 -15.37 -6.22
N PRO A 343 22.43 -14.69 -7.15
CA PRO A 343 21.83 -13.61 -7.95
C PRO A 343 20.70 -14.11 -8.87
N LEU A 344 20.84 -15.29 -9.50
CA LEU A 344 19.81 -15.86 -10.36
C LEU A 344 18.55 -16.25 -9.58
N TYR A 345 18.71 -16.81 -8.38
CA TYR A 345 17.60 -17.09 -7.48
C TYR A 345 16.87 -15.80 -7.08
N ALA A 346 17.62 -14.77 -6.65
CA ALA A 346 17.06 -13.47 -6.30
C ALA A 346 16.27 -12.85 -7.47
N ALA A 347 16.84 -12.88 -8.68
CA ALA A 347 16.19 -12.42 -9.90
C ALA A 347 14.89 -13.19 -10.21
N SER A 348 14.90 -14.53 -10.10
CA SER A 348 13.69 -15.34 -10.32
C SER A 348 12.58 -15.03 -9.32
N LYS A 349 12.92 -14.76 -8.06
CA LYS A 349 11.95 -14.41 -7.02
C LYS A 349 11.45 -12.97 -7.15
N ALA A 350 12.28 -12.04 -7.64
CA ALA A 350 11.84 -10.71 -8.04
C ALA A 350 10.84 -10.77 -9.20
N ALA A 351 11.10 -11.63 -10.21
CA ALA A 351 10.16 -11.85 -11.32
C ALA A 351 8.81 -12.40 -10.84
N VAL A 352 8.81 -13.32 -9.87
CA VAL A 352 7.57 -13.84 -9.26
C VAL A 352 6.74 -12.72 -8.61
N ASN A 353 7.36 -11.85 -7.80
CA ASN A 353 6.62 -10.76 -7.14
C ASN A 353 5.92 -9.87 -8.17
N ASN A 354 6.69 -9.37 -9.15
CA ASN A 354 6.16 -8.45 -10.15
C ASN A 354 5.10 -9.11 -11.03
N PHE A 355 5.27 -10.38 -11.38
CA PHE A 355 4.27 -11.13 -12.13
C PHE A 355 2.97 -11.32 -11.35
N VAL A 356 3.05 -11.64 -10.05
CA VAL A 356 1.85 -11.78 -9.20
C VAL A 356 1.07 -10.47 -9.13
N GLU A 357 1.76 -9.35 -8.92
CA GLU A 357 1.14 -8.01 -8.91
C GLU A 357 0.46 -7.72 -10.26
N GLY A 358 1.15 -7.99 -11.38
CA GLY A 358 0.64 -7.68 -12.72
C GLY A 358 -0.48 -8.61 -13.21
N ILE A 359 -0.46 -9.90 -12.87
CA ILE A 359 -1.43 -10.89 -13.36
C ILE A 359 -2.72 -10.94 -12.52
N ALA A 360 -2.67 -10.46 -11.28
CA ALA A 360 -3.80 -10.45 -10.35
C ALA A 360 -5.09 -9.81 -10.90
N PRO A 361 -5.09 -8.56 -11.42
CA PRO A 361 -6.31 -7.96 -11.97
C PRO A 361 -6.83 -8.71 -13.19
N VAL A 362 -5.95 -9.40 -13.92
CA VAL A 362 -6.32 -10.19 -15.09
C VAL A 362 -7.05 -11.46 -14.69
N LEU A 363 -6.53 -12.23 -13.73
CA LEU A 363 -7.19 -13.44 -13.20
C LEU A 363 -8.51 -13.12 -12.51
N ALA A 364 -8.56 -12.02 -11.74
CA ALA A 364 -9.79 -11.57 -11.07
C ALA A 364 -10.91 -11.29 -12.10
N ARG A 365 -10.57 -10.69 -13.24
CA ARG A 365 -11.52 -10.39 -14.32
C ARG A 365 -11.90 -11.61 -15.16
N GLU A 366 -10.94 -12.45 -15.52
CA GLU A 366 -11.15 -13.55 -16.48
C GLU A 366 -11.76 -14.80 -15.86
N CYS A 367 -11.38 -15.13 -14.61
CA CYS A 367 -11.83 -16.37 -13.97
C CYS A 367 -12.14 -16.21 -12.48
N GLN A 368 -12.21 -14.99 -11.95
CA GLN A 368 -12.52 -14.69 -10.54
C GLN A 368 -11.55 -15.32 -9.53
N VAL A 369 -10.34 -15.69 -9.98
CA VAL A 369 -9.28 -16.25 -9.13
C VAL A 369 -8.44 -15.13 -8.56
N LYS A 370 -8.17 -15.17 -7.26
CA LYS A 370 -7.24 -14.26 -6.58
C LYS A 370 -5.86 -14.90 -6.51
N ILE A 371 -4.79 -14.15 -6.76
CA ILE A 371 -3.41 -14.64 -6.66
C ILE A 371 -2.61 -13.74 -5.72
N ASN A 372 -1.84 -14.32 -4.81
CA ASN A 372 -1.00 -13.60 -3.86
C ASN A 372 0.35 -14.30 -3.68
N CYS A 373 1.38 -13.54 -3.30
CA CYS A 373 2.74 -14.01 -3.06
C CYS A 373 3.10 -13.86 -1.58
N ILE A 374 3.57 -14.92 -0.94
CA ILE A 374 4.13 -14.89 0.41
C ILE A 374 5.65 -14.95 0.31
N ASN A 375 6.34 -13.89 0.74
CA ASN A 375 7.79 -13.76 0.76
C ASN A 375 8.32 -14.01 2.18
N PRO A 376 8.64 -15.27 2.53
CA PRO A 376 9.30 -15.52 3.79
C PRO A 376 10.73 -14.96 3.81
N GLY A 377 11.15 -14.56 5.00
CA GLY A 377 12.55 -14.43 5.39
C GLY A 377 13.31 -15.76 5.26
N CYS A 378 14.49 -15.85 5.85
CA CYS A 378 15.16 -17.14 5.95
C CYS A 378 14.33 -18.07 6.84
N VAL A 379 13.99 -19.26 6.36
CA VAL A 379 13.19 -20.25 7.08
C VAL A 379 14.07 -21.45 7.40
N ASN A 380 13.88 -22.05 8.58
CA ASN A 380 14.63 -23.22 9.00
C ASN A 380 14.22 -24.46 8.19
N THR A 381 14.80 -24.62 7.00
CA THR A 381 14.49 -25.72 6.06
C THR A 381 15.77 -26.33 5.51
N ARG A 382 15.67 -27.56 5.00
CA ARG A 382 16.80 -28.27 4.38
C ARG A 382 17.47 -27.47 3.25
N MET A 383 16.70 -26.70 2.48
CA MET A 383 17.22 -25.87 1.39
C MET A 383 18.29 -24.87 1.88
N ILE A 384 18.07 -24.24 3.04
CA ILE A 384 18.99 -23.26 3.63
C ILE A 384 20.18 -23.95 4.29
N THR A 385 19.96 -25.06 5.00
CA THR A 385 21.05 -25.78 5.67
C THR A 385 22.07 -26.33 4.67
N THR A 386 21.64 -26.65 3.45
CA THR A 386 22.53 -27.08 2.36
C THR A 386 23.21 -25.95 1.58
N SER A 387 22.69 -24.71 1.62
CA SER A 387 23.14 -23.61 0.76
C SER A 387 24.19 -22.68 1.40
N ARG A 388 24.65 -22.97 2.63
CA ARG A 388 25.58 -22.12 3.42
C ARG A 388 25.09 -20.68 3.67
N VAL A 389 23.80 -20.41 3.47
CA VAL A 389 23.21 -19.10 3.78
C VAL A 389 23.11 -18.95 5.30
N THR A 390 23.95 -18.09 5.88
CA THR A 390 23.94 -17.82 7.32
C THR A 390 22.78 -16.90 7.69
N ASN A 391 21.92 -17.35 8.59
CA ASN A 391 21.01 -16.48 9.32
C ASN A 391 21.04 -16.85 10.80
N LYS A 392 21.28 -15.85 11.66
CA LYS A 392 21.34 -16.02 13.11
C LYS A 392 20.00 -16.39 13.73
N ASP A 393 18.89 -16.12 13.03
CA ASP A 393 17.55 -16.35 13.57
C ASP A 393 16.50 -16.63 12.47
N PRO A 394 16.39 -17.87 11.98
CA PRO A 394 15.44 -18.23 10.94
C PRO A 394 13.99 -18.28 11.45
N LEU A 395 13.03 -18.04 10.56
CA LEU A 395 11.60 -18.23 10.78
C LEU A 395 11.26 -19.72 11.00
N ASP A 396 10.23 -19.96 11.81
CA ASP A 396 9.62 -21.28 11.94
C ASP A 396 8.83 -21.61 10.66
N PRO A 397 9.07 -22.77 10.01
CA PRO A 397 8.26 -23.23 8.89
C PRO A 397 6.74 -23.21 9.13
N THR A 398 6.31 -23.41 10.38
CA THR A 398 4.90 -23.43 10.79
C THR A 398 4.26 -22.05 10.66
N GLU A 399 4.92 -20.98 11.12
CA GLU A 399 4.43 -19.60 10.99
C GLU A 399 4.25 -19.21 9.51
N VAL A 400 5.18 -19.65 8.66
CA VAL A 400 5.08 -19.43 7.21
C VAL A 400 3.92 -20.23 6.61
N ALA A 401 3.75 -21.48 7.03
CA ALA A 401 2.69 -22.36 6.55
C ALA A 401 1.30 -21.86 6.95
N GLU A 402 1.12 -21.36 8.17
CA GLU A 402 -0.14 -20.76 8.64
C GLU A 402 -0.56 -19.59 7.75
N LEU A 403 0.38 -18.69 7.43
CA LEU A 403 0.10 -17.57 6.55
C LEU A 403 -0.26 -18.04 5.14
N ILE A 404 0.50 -18.99 4.57
CA ILE A 404 0.20 -19.58 3.25
C ILE A 404 -1.21 -20.20 3.23
N VAL A 405 -1.56 -20.94 4.27
CA VAL A 405 -2.87 -21.58 4.39
C VAL A 405 -3.99 -20.54 4.52
N ALA A 406 -3.79 -19.48 5.29
CA ALA A 406 -4.77 -18.39 5.40
C ALA A 406 -5.04 -17.68 4.06
N TYR A 407 -4.03 -17.63 3.19
CA TYR A 407 -4.14 -17.05 1.84
C TYR A 407 -4.81 -17.95 0.80
N THR A 408 -5.22 -19.17 1.16
CA THR A 408 -6.08 -20.00 0.29
C THR A 408 -7.51 -19.44 0.18
N GLN A 409 -7.88 -18.51 1.05
CA GLN A 409 -9.14 -17.76 0.99
C GLN A 409 -8.87 -16.26 1.21
N PRO A 410 -8.17 -15.54 0.31
CA PRO A 410 -7.73 -14.19 0.60
C PRO A 410 -8.86 -13.17 0.39
N LEU A 411 -8.84 -12.08 1.16
CA LEU A 411 -9.75 -10.95 0.97
C LEU A 411 -9.37 -10.14 -0.28
N ASP A 412 -8.07 -10.01 -0.54
CA ASP A 412 -7.51 -9.23 -1.64
C ASP A 412 -6.72 -10.09 -2.64
N THR A 413 -6.31 -9.48 -3.75
CA THR A 413 -5.48 -10.11 -4.80
C THR A 413 -4.32 -9.21 -5.18
N GLY A 414 -3.23 -9.78 -5.68
CA GLY A 414 -2.03 -9.05 -6.07
C GLY A 414 -1.12 -8.68 -4.91
N GLN A 415 -1.36 -9.23 -3.71
CA GLN A 415 -0.56 -8.91 -2.53
C GLN A 415 0.80 -9.61 -2.57
N VAL A 416 1.84 -8.87 -2.20
CA VAL A 416 3.20 -9.38 -1.96
C VAL A 416 3.53 -9.23 -0.48
N VAL A 417 3.27 -10.28 0.28
CA VAL A 417 3.33 -10.26 1.75
C VAL A 417 4.72 -10.66 2.23
N ASN A 418 5.44 -9.72 2.83
CA ASN A 418 6.76 -10.00 3.37
C ASN A 418 6.68 -10.47 4.82
N LEU A 419 6.97 -11.74 5.06
CA LEU A 419 7.03 -12.31 6.40
C LEU A 419 8.48 -12.25 6.93
N ARG A 420 8.68 -11.54 8.03
CA ARG A 420 9.96 -11.41 8.74
C ARG A 420 9.69 -11.61 10.23
N LYS A 421 10.68 -12.12 10.97
CA LYS A 421 10.53 -12.47 12.40
C LYS A 421 10.04 -11.30 13.30
N TYR A 422 10.15 -10.06 12.83
CA TYR A 422 9.71 -8.84 13.53
C TYR A 422 8.37 -8.26 13.03
N VAL A 423 7.69 -8.91 12.08
CA VAL A 423 6.35 -8.50 11.63
C VAL A 423 5.34 -9.39 12.34
N PRO A 424 4.53 -8.88 13.29
CA PRO A 424 3.48 -9.67 13.91
C PRO A 424 2.53 -10.17 12.82
N VAL A 425 2.31 -11.50 12.77
CA VAL A 425 1.08 -12.05 12.18
C VAL A 425 -0.06 -11.48 13.02
N ALA A 426 -1.11 -10.94 12.38
CA ALA A 426 -2.25 -10.37 13.09
C ALA A 426 -2.86 -11.44 14.02
N SER A 427 -2.46 -11.42 15.29
CA SER A 427 -2.90 -12.40 16.28
C SER A 427 -4.28 -11.99 16.79
N ARG A 428 -5.24 -12.90 16.63
CA ARG A 428 -6.46 -12.88 17.43
C ARG A 428 -6.05 -13.10 18.89
N GLY A 429 -6.19 -12.05 19.70
CA GLY A 429 -6.24 -12.15 21.16
C GLY A 429 -4.93 -12.51 21.86
N GLY A 430 -4.27 -11.48 22.39
CA GLY A 430 -3.56 -11.56 23.66
C GLY A 430 -2.28 -12.41 23.74
N ALA A 431 -1.17 -11.86 23.26
CA ALA A 431 0.14 -12.01 23.92
C ALA A 431 1.08 -10.88 23.51
N ARG A 432 1.60 -10.14 24.51
CA ARG A 432 2.72 -9.19 24.37
C ARG A 432 4.01 -9.94 24.07
N LEU A 433 4.80 -9.46 23.11
CA LEU A 433 6.24 -9.27 23.31
C LEU A 433 6.86 -8.28 22.30
N VAL A 434 7.08 -7.07 22.83
CA VAL A 434 8.10 -6.04 22.57
C VAL A 434 9.46 -6.69 22.23
N ARG A 435 10.29 -6.26 21.25
CA ARG A 435 10.99 -4.97 21.11
C ARG A 435 11.73 -4.88 19.74
N GLN A 436 11.82 -3.66 19.20
CA GLN A 436 12.68 -3.22 18.08
C GLN A 436 14.17 -3.63 18.26
N VAL A 437 14.93 -3.74 17.15
CA VAL A 437 15.92 -2.75 16.66
C VAL A 437 16.54 -3.22 15.32
N ALA A 438 16.79 -2.23 14.45
CA ALA A 438 17.43 -2.22 13.12
C ALA A 438 16.52 -2.40 11.90
#